data_AF-A0A844TP81-F1
#
_entry.id   AF-A0A844TP81-F1
#
_cell.length_a   1.000
_cell.length_b   1.000
_cell.length_c   1.000
_cell.angle_alpha   90.00
_cell.angle_beta   90.00
_cell.angle_gamma   90.00
#
_symmetry.space_group_name_H-M   'P 1'
#
loop_
_entity.id
_entity.type
_entity.pdbx_description
1 polymer ?
#
loop_
_entity_poly.entity_id
_entity_poly.type
_entity_poly.pdbx_seq_one_letter_code
_entity_poly.pdbx_strand_id
1 'polypeptide(L)'
;MHQNNLIYKGYRLTAKVSRGAPGDNAPASGSPVFTASVVIVPAGAVQDTGDEYAVPGFAEGQVVYSPREAVHVAISHGCAIVDALTGVAG
;
A
#
# COMPACT_ATOMS: atom_id res chain seq x y z
N MET A 1 10.32 -0.72 10.84
CA MET A 1 8.83 -0.77 10.90
C MET A 1 8.32 0.57 10.38
N HIS A 2 7.64 0.59 9.24
CA HIS A 2 7.10 1.85 8.70
C HIS A 2 5.78 2.19 9.39
N GLN A 3 5.60 3.45 9.78
CA GLN A 3 4.37 3.93 10.41
C GLN A 3 3.33 4.26 9.32
N ASN A 4 2.06 4.00 9.59
CA ASN A 4 0.98 4.42 8.70
C ASN A 4 0.90 5.96 8.67
N ASN A 5 0.50 6.57 7.54
CA ASN A 5 0.54 8.01 7.27
C ASN A 5 1.96 8.62 7.28
N LEU A 6 2.94 7.96 6.66
CA LEU A 6 4.28 8.52 6.48
C LEU A 6 4.22 9.72 5.51
N ILE A 7 4.84 10.85 5.85
CA ILE A 7 5.06 11.94 4.90
C ILE A 7 6.45 11.80 4.28
N TYR A 8 6.54 11.68 2.96
CA TYR A 8 7.78 11.57 2.20
C TYR A 8 7.76 12.51 0.99
N LYS A 9 8.79 13.35 0.85
CA LYS A 9 8.95 14.32 -0.25
C LYS A 9 7.72 15.20 -0.55
N GLY A 10 6.96 15.56 0.50
CA GLY A 10 5.73 16.34 0.33
C GLY A 10 4.51 15.53 -0.12
N TYR A 11 4.59 14.20 -0.06
CA TYR A 11 3.46 13.28 -0.26
C TYR A 11 3.18 12.50 1.01
N ARG A 12 1.91 12.30 1.33
CA ARG A 12 1.43 11.46 2.43
C ARG A 12 1.13 10.07 1.90
N LEU A 13 1.78 9.08 2.49
CA LEU A 13 1.62 7.67 2.20
C LEU A 13 0.79 7.01 3.29
N THR A 14 -0.40 6.60 2.91
CA THR A 14 -1.36 5.93 3.79
C THR A 14 -1.48 4.47 3.38
N ALA A 15 -1.00 3.55 4.21
CA ALA A 15 -1.25 2.13 4.01
C ALA A 15 -2.66 1.77 4.49
N LYS A 16 -3.45 1.19 3.60
CA LYS A 16 -4.77 0.62 3.87
C LYS A 16 -4.64 -0.89 3.81
N VAL A 17 -4.83 -1.54 4.95
CA VAL A 17 -4.83 -3.00 5.02
C VAL A 17 -6.27 -3.48 5.10
N SER A 18 -6.66 -4.29 4.14
CA SER A 18 -7.97 -4.93 4.08
C SER A 18 -7.78 -6.43 4.27
N ARG A 19 -8.64 -7.05 5.07
CA ARG A 19 -8.65 -8.52 5.14
C ARG A 19 -9.45 -9.02 3.95
N GLY A 20 -8.82 -9.79 3.06
CA GLY A 20 -9.54 -10.46 1.98
C GLY A 20 -10.55 -11.43 2.59
N ALA A 21 -11.81 -11.29 2.22
CA ALA A 21 -12.81 -12.29 2.57
C ALA A 21 -12.42 -13.63 1.90
N PRO A 22 -12.64 -14.78 2.56
CA PRO A 22 -12.30 -16.10 2.03
C PRO A 22 -13.26 -16.54 0.91
N GLY A 23 -13.41 -15.75 -0.16
CA GLY A 23 -14.51 -15.90 -1.12
C GLY A 23 -14.18 -15.81 -2.61
N ASP A 24 -12.96 -15.47 -3.04
CA ASP A 24 -12.67 -15.41 -4.49
C ASP A 24 -11.25 -15.89 -4.88
N ASN A 25 -10.28 -15.88 -3.96
CA ASN A 25 -8.91 -16.42 -4.17
C ASN A 25 -8.42 -17.19 -2.94
N ALA A 26 -9.24 -18.11 -2.40
CA ALA A 26 -8.79 -18.96 -1.31
C ALA A 26 -7.80 -20.01 -1.84
N PRO A 27 -6.53 -20.06 -1.38
CA PRO A 27 -5.83 -21.34 -1.38
C PRO A 27 -6.66 -22.30 -0.53
N ALA A 28 -6.78 -23.55 -0.97
CA ALA A 28 -7.72 -24.57 -0.46
C ALA A 28 -7.64 -24.91 1.05
N SER A 29 -6.89 -24.16 1.86
CA SER A 29 -6.63 -24.41 3.27
C SER A 29 -6.69 -23.13 4.11
N GLY A 30 -7.89 -22.57 4.30
CA GLY A 30 -8.34 -21.90 5.55
C GLY A 30 -7.52 -20.75 6.17
N SER A 31 -6.54 -20.17 5.49
CA SER A 31 -5.66 -19.16 6.08
C SER A 31 -6.12 -17.72 5.75
N PRO A 32 -6.14 -16.78 6.73
CA PRO A 32 -6.63 -15.43 6.49
C PRO A 32 -5.66 -14.66 5.60
N VAL A 33 -6.10 -14.34 4.38
CA VAL A 33 -5.35 -13.50 3.45
C VAL A 33 -5.59 -12.02 3.76
N PHE A 34 -4.52 -11.27 3.96
CA PHE A 34 -4.57 -9.81 4.10
C PHE A 34 -4.06 -9.18 2.81
N THR A 35 -4.75 -8.16 2.31
CA THR A 35 -4.31 -7.32 1.20
C THR A 35 -3.93 -5.95 1.72
N ALA A 36 -2.97 -5.30 1.05
CA ALA A 36 -2.58 -3.94 1.37
C ALA A 36 -2.57 -3.07 0.12
N SER A 37 -3.07 -1.86 0.27
CA SER A 37 -3.00 -0.79 -0.72
C SER A 37 -2.26 0.39 -0.08
N VAL A 38 -1.60 1.20 -0.88
CA VAL A 38 -1.01 2.47 -0.43
C VAL A 38 -1.69 3.61 -1.16
N VAL A 39 -2.17 4.60 -0.42
CA VAL A 39 -2.72 5.84 -0.95
C VAL A 39 -1.64 6.90 -0.86
N ILE A 40 -1.36 7.57 -1.97
CA ILE A 40 -0.35 8.61 -2.06
C ILE A 40 -1.06 9.92 -2.33
N VAL A 41 -1.01 10.84 -1.36
CA VAL A 41 -1.68 12.14 -1.44
C VAL A 41 -0.63 13.25 -1.42
N PRO A 42 -0.61 14.21 -2.36
CA PRO A 42 0.23 15.39 -2.23
C PRO A 42 -0.16 16.18 -0.98
N ALA A 43 0.80 16.52 -0.11
CA ALA A 43 0.54 17.22 1.15
C ALA A 43 -0.06 18.63 0.93
N GLY A 44 0.10 19.20 -0.26
CA GLY A 44 -0.52 20.46 -0.67
C GLY A 44 -1.94 20.33 -1.25
N ALA A 45 -2.41 19.11 -1.51
CA ALA A 45 -3.68 18.88 -2.18
C ALA A 45 -4.77 18.56 -1.14
N VAL A 46 -5.52 19.59 -0.72
CA VAL A 46 -6.57 19.49 0.32
C VAL A 46 -7.83 18.76 -0.20
N GLN A 47 -8.07 18.78 -1.50
CA GLN A 47 -9.25 18.16 -2.14
C GLN A 47 -8.94 16.86 -2.88
N ASP A 48 -7.67 16.47 -2.94
CA ASP A 48 -7.28 15.29 -3.69
C ASP A 48 -7.31 14.07 -2.76
N THR A 49 -8.04 13.04 -3.18
CA THR A 49 -8.12 11.79 -2.41
C THR A 49 -6.80 11.01 -2.49
N GLY A 50 -5.89 11.44 -3.38
CA GLY A 50 -4.66 10.77 -3.72
C GLY A 50 -4.89 9.56 -4.61
N ASP A 51 -3.80 9.05 -5.17
CA ASP A 51 -3.82 7.86 -5.99
C ASP A 51 -3.67 6.63 -5.09
N GLU A 52 -4.66 5.74 -5.13
CA GLU A 52 -4.60 4.45 -4.46
C GLU A 52 -3.91 3.43 -5.37
N TYR A 53 -2.77 2.94 -4.91
CA TYR A 53 -2.00 1.91 -5.58
C TYR A 53 -2.13 0.58 -4.83
N ALA A 54 -2.63 -0.42 -5.54
CA ALA A 54 -2.57 -1.79 -5.07
C ALA A 54 -1.11 -2.24 -5.03
N VAL A 55 -0.70 -2.88 -3.94
CA VAL A 55 0.67 -3.32 -3.78
C VAL A 55 0.88 -4.57 -4.65
N PRO A 56 1.77 -4.54 -5.66
CA PRO A 56 1.90 -5.62 -6.63
C PRO A 56 2.33 -6.95 -6.00
N GLY A 57 3.07 -6.93 -4.87
CA GLY A 57 3.36 -8.16 -4.12
C GLY A 57 2.10 -8.97 -3.79
N PHE A 58 1.00 -8.31 -3.41
CA PHE A 58 -0.27 -9.00 -3.16
C PHE A 58 -1.01 -9.40 -4.44
N ALA A 59 -0.82 -8.65 -5.53
CA ALA A 59 -1.38 -8.97 -6.84
C ALA A 59 -0.66 -10.17 -7.51
N GLU A 60 0.63 -10.37 -7.23
CA GLU A 60 1.44 -11.50 -7.70
C GLU A 60 1.25 -12.77 -6.86
N GLY A 61 0.34 -12.77 -5.88
CA GLY A 61 0.03 -13.93 -5.05
C GLY A 61 0.83 -14.04 -3.74
N GLN A 62 1.57 -12.98 -3.36
CA GLN A 62 2.20 -12.92 -2.04
C GLN A 62 1.12 -12.66 -0.97
N VAL A 63 0.84 -13.67 -0.16
CA VAL A 63 -0.10 -13.56 0.95
C VAL A 63 0.67 -13.34 2.25
N VAL A 64 0.37 -12.25 2.96
CA VAL A 64 0.90 -12.03 4.31
C VAL A 64 -0.16 -12.39 5.33
N TYR A 65 0.28 -13.02 6.41
CA TYR A 65 -0.59 -13.35 7.55
C TYR A 65 -0.57 -12.26 8.63
N SER A 66 0.25 -11.21 8.44
CA SER A 66 0.46 -10.14 9.41
C SER A 66 0.11 -8.77 8.82
N PRO A 67 -0.82 -8.01 9.41
CA PRO A 67 -1.16 -6.66 8.95
C PRO A 67 0.06 -5.71 8.98
N ARG A 68 1.01 -5.94 9.89
CA ARG A 68 2.26 -5.17 9.96
C ARG A 68 3.15 -5.33 8.72
N GLU A 69 3.25 -6.54 8.17
CA GLU A 69 3.99 -6.75 6.92
C GLU A 69 3.29 -6.06 5.76
N ALA A 70 1.97 -6.19 5.69
CA ALA A 70 1.13 -5.49 4.71
C ALA A 70 1.38 -3.97 4.71
N VAL A 71 1.38 -3.33 5.89
CA VAL A 71 1.74 -1.91 6.01
C VAL A 71 3.16 -1.63 5.55
N HIS A 72 4.13 -2.46 5.97
CA HIS A 72 5.53 -2.24 5.61
C HIS A 72 5.75 -2.26 4.09
N VAL A 73 5.18 -3.24 3.39
CA VAL A 73 5.28 -3.36 1.92
C VAL A 73 4.53 -2.21 1.23
N ALA A 74 3.33 -1.86 1.71
CA ALA A 74 2.56 -0.74 1.18
C ALA A 74 3.33 0.59 1.26
N ILE A 75 3.90 0.92 2.42
CA ILE A 75 4.69 2.14 2.58
C ILE A 75 5.97 2.10 1.74
N SER A 76 6.67 0.96 1.68
CA SER A 76 7.88 0.83 0.87
C SER A 76 7.59 1.02 -0.63
N HIS A 77 6.50 0.43 -1.12
CA HIS A 77 6.08 0.57 -2.51
C HIS A 77 5.65 2.01 -2.81
N GLY A 78 4.88 2.61 -1.90
CA GLY A 78 4.48 4.00 -2.05
C GLY A 78 5.68 4.95 -2.08
N CYS A 79 6.73 4.67 -1.30
CA CYS A 79 7.97 5.45 -1.34
C CYS A 79 8.62 5.38 -2.73
N ALA A 80 8.68 4.19 -3.33
CA ALA A 80 9.18 4.01 -4.70
C ALA A 80 8.32 4.75 -5.75
N ILE A 81 6.99 4.77 -5.57
CA ILE A 81 6.10 5.55 -6.45
C ILE A 81 6.34 7.04 -6.29
N VAL A 82 6.42 7.57 -5.05
CA VAL A 82 6.73 8.98 -4.82
C VAL A 82 8.12 9.32 -5.37
N ASP A 83 9.08 8.42 -5.24
CA ASP A 83 10.41 8.61 -5.83
C ASP A 83 10.33 8.68 -7.36
N ALA A 84 9.56 7.81 -8.02
CA ALA A 84 9.32 7.89 -9.46
C ALA A 84 8.56 9.17 -9.88
N LEU A 85 7.53 9.57 -9.12
CA LEU A 85 6.76 10.79 -9.36
C LEU A 85 7.63 12.05 -9.22
N THR A 86 8.51 12.07 -8.21
CA THR A 86 9.41 13.21 -7.94
C THR A 86 10.69 13.17 -8.78
N GLY A 87 11.11 11.99 -9.22
CA GLY A 87 12.32 11.77 -10.02
C GLY A 87 12.14 11.98 -11.52
N VAL A 88 10.91 11.96 -12.03
CA VAL A 88 10.59 12.32 -13.44
C VAL A 88 10.56 13.83 -13.66
N ALA A 89 10.56 14.65 -12.60
CA ALA A 89 10.69 16.10 -12.67
C ALA A 89 12.16 16.53 -12.59
N GLY A 90 12.94 16.21 -13.62
CA GLY A 90 14.33 16.63 -13.79
C GLY A 90 14.64 17.01 -15.23
#